data_AF-T1EPP5-F1
#
_entry.id   AF-T1EPP5-F1
#
_cell.length_a   1.000
_cell.length_b   1.000
_cell.length_c   1.000
_cell.angle_alpha   90.00
_cell.angle_beta   90.00
_cell.angle_gamma   90.00
#
_symmetry.space_group_name_H-M   'P 1'
#
loop_
_entity.id
_entity.type
_entity.pdbx_description
1 polymer ?
#
loop_
_entity_poly.entity_id
_entity_poly.type
_entity_poly.pdbx_seq_one_letter_code
_entity_poly.pdbx_strand_id
1 'polypeptide(L)'
;MTSVLVRNESESVLLSSPHLYVVPQCSVLFNVKIIIVTMCYKALIECNVWNSMILILIHGSILMWFLFFPIYCRIWPWLDVADDMVGMDYQIFTSGMFWILLMIVPFTALLRDIVAKIFYKYYYPIAPEIQKPINFVKRSSAFLNRGISESVSKKRNKSKTNSSNNNHETIRMLTGSRE
;
A
#
# COMPACT_ATOMS: atom_id res chain seq x y z
N MET A 1 -4.92 -21.07 -45.98
CA MET A 1 -5.53 -19.85 -46.56
C MET A 1 -6.70 -19.32 -45.71
N THR A 2 -7.50 -20.17 -45.07
CA THR A 2 -8.58 -19.78 -44.14
C THR A 2 -8.11 -19.07 -42.86
N SER A 3 -6.92 -19.38 -42.34
CA SER A 3 -6.36 -18.74 -41.13
C SER A 3 -5.89 -17.29 -41.33
N VAL A 4 -5.58 -16.88 -42.56
CA VAL A 4 -5.16 -15.51 -42.89
C VAL A 4 -6.38 -14.61 -43.12
N LEU A 5 -7.48 -15.17 -43.64
CA LEU A 5 -8.73 -14.44 -43.83
C LEU A 5 -9.43 -14.13 -42.49
N VAL A 6 -9.44 -15.08 -41.54
CA VAL A 6 -9.97 -14.84 -40.18
C VAL A 6 -9.19 -13.74 -39.44
N ARG A 7 -7.86 -13.66 -39.64
CA ARG A 7 -7.03 -12.61 -39.04
C ARG A 7 -7.39 -11.22 -39.59
N ASN A 8 -7.60 -11.12 -40.91
CA ASN A 8 -8.00 -9.87 -41.57
C ASN A 8 -9.41 -9.38 -41.19
N GLU A 9 -10.39 -10.27 -40.98
CA GLU A 9 -11.71 -9.90 -40.45
C GLU A 9 -11.62 -9.43 -38.98
N SER A 10 -10.79 -10.08 -38.16
CA SER A 10 -10.60 -9.63 -36.76
C SER A 10 -9.94 -8.26 -36.65
N GLU A 11 -8.95 -7.95 -37.49
CA GLU A 11 -8.26 -6.65 -37.49
C GLU A 11 -9.14 -5.52 -38.06
N SER A 12 -10.02 -5.82 -39.02
CA SER A 12 -10.96 -4.84 -39.58
C SER A 12 -12.17 -4.55 -38.66
N VAL A 13 -12.64 -5.52 -37.87
CA VAL A 13 -13.65 -5.28 -36.82
C VAL A 13 -13.06 -4.48 -35.65
N LEU A 14 -11.78 -4.67 -35.31
CA LEU A 14 -11.08 -3.88 -34.29
C LEU A 14 -10.85 -2.43 -34.72
N LEU A 15 -10.61 -2.16 -36.02
CA LEU A 15 -10.48 -0.80 -36.57
C LEU A 15 -11.83 -0.08 -36.76
N SER A 16 -12.94 -0.81 -36.87
CA SER A 16 -14.28 -0.22 -37.12
C SER A 16 -15.03 0.21 -35.86
N SER A 17 -14.48 0.01 -34.66
CA SER A 17 -15.13 0.37 -33.39
C SER A 17 -14.12 0.81 -32.32
N PRO A 18 -13.51 2.02 -32.47
CA PRO A 18 -12.64 2.60 -31.42
C PRO A 18 -13.36 2.72 -30.07
N HIS A 19 -14.69 2.74 -30.08
CA HIS A 19 -15.51 2.85 -28.87
C HIS A 19 -15.54 1.57 -28.00
N LEU A 20 -15.09 0.40 -28.48
CA LEU A 20 -15.15 -0.87 -27.71
C LEU A 20 -13.81 -1.26 -27.04
N TYR A 21 -12.68 -0.70 -27.50
CA TYR A 21 -11.34 -0.96 -26.93
C TYR A 21 -10.90 0.13 -25.93
N VAL A 22 -11.29 1.38 -26.16
CA VAL A 22 -11.05 2.49 -25.22
C VAL A 22 -11.84 2.32 -23.92
N VAL A 23 -13.06 1.77 -23.98
CA VAL A 23 -13.93 1.56 -22.80
C VAL A 23 -13.35 0.56 -21.78
N PRO A 24 -12.83 -0.63 -22.14
CA PRO A 24 -12.20 -1.52 -21.18
C PRO A 24 -10.93 -0.93 -20.58
N GLN A 25 -10.12 -0.18 -21.34
CA GLN A 25 -8.91 0.45 -20.79
C GLN A 25 -9.24 1.61 -19.84
N CYS A 26 -10.16 2.50 -20.21
CA CYS A 26 -10.68 3.54 -19.31
C CYS A 26 -11.29 2.93 -18.03
N SER A 27 -12.00 1.80 -18.16
CA SER A 27 -12.61 1.08 -17.03
C SER A 27 -11.56 0.45 -16.13
N VAL A 28 -10.54 -0.21 -16.68
CA VAL A 28 -9.44 -0.81 -15.89
C VAL A 28 -8.67 0.27 -15.16
N LEU A 29 -8.34 1.39 -15.81
CA LEU A 29 -7.64 2.51 -15.16
C LEU A 29 -8.49 3.18 -14.07
N PHE A 30 -9.81 3.25 -14.25
CA PHE A 30 -10.71 3.75 -13.22
C PHE A 30 -10.74 2.82 -12.00
N ASN A 31 -10.88 1.51 -12.22
CA ASN A 31 -10.86 0.50 -11.16
C ASN A 31 -9.54 0.49 -10.37
N VAL A 32 -8.39 0.53 -11.06
CA VAL A 32 -7.08 0.51 -10.41
C VAL A 32 -6.87 1.75 -9.52
N LYS A 33 -7.32 2.94 -9.95
CA LYS A 33 -7.25 4.17 -9.12
C LYS A 33 -8.10 4.06 -7.86
N ILE A 34 -9.33 3.54 -7.96
CA ILE A 34 -10.21 3.32 -6.80
C ILE A 34 -9.58 2.31 -5.83
N ILE A 35 -8.99 1.23 -6.35
CA ILE A 35 -8.32 0.21 -5.53
C ILE A 35 -7.13 0.82 -4.78
N ILE A 36 -6.29 1.61 -5.44
CA ILE A 36 -5.15 2.28 -4.80
C ILE A 36 -5.62 3.20 -3.67
N VAL A 37 -6.63 4.04 -3.94
CA VAL A 37 -7.21 4.95 -2.93
C VAL A 37 -7.80 4.16 -1.77
N THR A 38 -8.54 3.07 -2.03
CA THR A 38 -9.15 2.25 -0.97
C THR A 38 -8.12 1.49 -0.12
N MET A 39 -7.05 0.97 -0.72
CA MET A 39 -5.98 0.30 0.03
C MET A 39 -5.18 1.28 0.91
N CYS A 40 -4.87 2.48 0.41
CA CYS A 40 -4.23 3.54 1.20
C CYS A 40 -5.10 4.01 2.36
N TYR A 41 -6.42 4.09 2.16
CA TYR A 41 -7.35 4.50 3.21
C TYR A 41 -7.57 3.40 4.26
N LYS A 42 -7.61 2.12 3.86
CA LYS A 42 -7.60 0.99 4.82
C LYS A 42 -6.35 1.00 5.70
N ALA A 43 -5.18 1.30 5.14
CA ALA A 43 -3.94 1.42 5.91
C ALA A 43 -3.94 2.61 6.89
N LEU A 44 -4.61 3.72 6.53
CA LEU A 44 -4.80 4.88 7.41
C LEU A 44 -5.60 4.53 8.67
N ILE A 45 -6.59 3.63 8.56
CA ILE A 45 -7.47 3.22 9.67
C ILE A 45 -6.74 2.36 10.70
N GLU A 46 -5.81 1.50 10.26
CA GLU A 46 -5.01 0.65 11.15
C GLU A 46 -4.02 1.49 11.99
N CYS A 47 -3.68 2.69 11.52
CA CYS A 47 -2.86 3.65 12.25
C CYS A 47 -3.68 4.31 13.37
N ASN A 48 -3.71 3.66 14.54
CA ASN A 48 -4.40 4.10 15.76
C ASN A 48 -3.77 5.35 16.45
N VAL A 49 -2.90 6.09 15.77
CA VAL A 49 -2.31 7.35 16.24
C VAL A 49 -2.61 8.40 15.20
N TRP A 50 -3.34 9.44 15.58
CA TRP A 50 -3.59 10.61 14.73
C TRP A 50 -2.28 11.38 14.55
N ASN A 51 -1.44 10.89 13.63
CA ASN A 51 -0.17 11.48 13.31
C ASN A 51 -0.32 12.22 11.98
N SER A 52 -0.36 13.55 12.03
CA SER A 52 -0.45 14.40 10.83
C SER A 52 0.62 14.06 9.78
N MET A 53 1.76 13.49 10.21
CA MET A 53 2.81 12.97 9.33
C MET A 53 2.32 11.83 8.43
N ILE A 54 1.56 10.87 8.98
CA ILE A 54 1.03 9.71 8.24
C ILE A 54 -0.03 10.16 7.24
N LEU A 55 -0.84 11.14 7.62
CA LEU A 55 -1.82 11.76 6.73
C LEU A 55 -1.14 12.41 5.51
N ILE A 56 -0.05 13.14 5.74
CA ILE A 56 0.76 13.77 4.68
C ILE A 56 1.47 12.73 3.81
N LEU A 57 2.00 11.66 4.39
CA LEU A 57 2.63 10.55 3.66
C LEU A 57 1.65 9.86 2.71
N ILE A 58 0.42 9.59 3.17
CA ILE A 58 -0.61 8.91 2.38
C ILE A 58 -1.23 9.84 1.34
N HIS A 59 -1.48 11.10 1.68
CA HIS A 59 -1.89 12.08 0.68
C HIS A 59 -0.77 12.31 -0.35
N GLY A 60 0.48 12.28 0.09
CA GLY A 60 1.66 12.35 -0.77
C GLY A 60 1.74 11.20 -1.75
N SER A 61 1.45 9.96 -1.34
CA SER A 61 1.43 8.81 -2.27
C SER A 61 0.30 8.90 -3.29
N ILE A 62 -0.88 9.38 -2.87
CA ILE A 62 -2.02 9.59 -3.76
C ILE A 62 -1.69 10.69 -4.79
N LEU A 63 -1.12 11.80 -4.32
CA LEU A 63 -0.73 12.93 -5.19
C LEU A 63 0.37 12.53 -6.17
N MET A 64 1.37 11.78 -5.71
CA MET A 64 2.47 11.30 -6.55
C MET A 64 1.97 10.36 -7.64
N TRP A 65 0.99 9.51 -7.34
CA TRP A 65 0.32 8.68 -8.34
C TRP A 65 -0.43 9.52 -9.40
N PHE A 66 -1.17 10.54 -8.95
CA PHE A 66 -1.88 11.46 -9.87
C PHE A 66 -0.95 12.29 -10.74
N LEU A 67 0.29 12.54 -10.30
CA LEU A 67 1.32 13.20 -11.10
C LEU A 67 1.98 12.24 -12.09
N PHE A 68 2.26 11.00 -11.65
CA PHE A 68 2.93 10.00 -12.48
C PHE A 68 2.05 9.53 -13.66
N PHE A 69 0.75 9.41 -13.45
CA PHE A 69 -0.20 8.95 -14.46
C PHE A 69 -0.25 9.81 -15.76
N PRO A 70 -0.45 11.15 -15.71
CA PRO A 70 -0.45 11.99 -16.91
C PRO A 70 0.94 12.09 -17.55
N ILE A 71 2.00 12.04 -16.75
CA ILE A 71 3.39 12.01 -17.26
C ILE A 71 3.63 10.72 -18.05
N TYR A 72 3.14 9.58 -17.54
CA TYR A 72 3.19 8.30 -18.24
C TYR A 72 2.45 8.35 -19.58
N CYS A 73 1.20 8.85 -19.60
CA CYS A 73 0.42 9.01 -20.84
C CYS A 73 1.09 9.91 -21.88
N ARG A 74 1.91 10.88 -21.46
CA ARG A 74 2.59 11.84 -22.33
C ARG A 74 4.01 11.44 -22.75
N ILE A 75 4.59 10.40 -22.15
CA ILE A 75 5.90 9.82 -22.51
C ILE A 75 5.79 8.78 -23.63
N TRP A 76 4.64 8.13 -23.75
CA TRP A 76 4.36 7.16 -24.82
C TRP A 76 4.51 7.63 -26.28
N PRO A 77 4.35 8.92 -26.66
CA PRO A 77 4.62 9.39 -28.03
C PRO A 77 6.07 9.18 -28.50
N TRP A 78 7.00 8.85 -27.59
CA TRP A 78 8.40 8.59 -27.91
C TRP A 78 8.71 7.10 -28.15
N LEU A 79 7.78 6.20 -27.78
CA LEU A 79 7.86 4.76 -28.04
C LEU A 79 6.62 4.37 -28.85
N ASP A 80 6.81 4.24 -30.16
CA ASP A 80 5.82 3.99 -31.23
C ASP A 80 5.12 2.60 -31.15
N VAL A 81 4.72 2.18 -29.94
CA VAL A 81 4.19 0.84 -29.61
C VAL A 81 2.79 0.92 -28.99
N ALA A 82 2.32 2.10 -28.55
CA ALA A 82 0.97 2.27 -27.98
C ALA A 82 0.42 3.72 -28.13
N ASP A 83 0.11 4.11 -29.36
CA ASP A 83 -0.49 5.43 -29.68
C ASP A 83 -1.93 5.59 -29.12
N ASP A 84 -2.59 4.47 -28.83
CA ASP A 84 -3.99 4.42 -28.34
C ASP A 84 -4.16 4.85 -26.86
N MET A 85 -3.05 5.09 -26.15
CA MET A 85 -3.03 5.50 -24.74
C MET A 85 -2.85 7.01 -24.54
N VAL A 86 -2.56 7.76 -25.62
CA VAL A 86 -2.28 9.19 -25.59
C VAL A 86 -3.58 9.99 -25.48
N GLY A 87 -3.73 10.81 -24.44
CA GLY A 87 -4.89 11.69 -24.24
C GLY A 87 -6.04 11.10 -23.40
N MET A 88 -5.92 9.85 -22.95
CA MET A 88 -6.90 9.22 -22.06
C MET A 88 -6.94 9.89 -20.67
N ASP A 89 -5.83 10.49 -20.25
CA ASP A 89 -5.72 11.29 -19.03
C ASP A 89 -6.67 12.49 -19.03
N TYR A 90 -6.79 13.20 -20.16
CA TYR A 90 -7.65 14.38 -20.28
C TYR A 90 -9.14 14.05 -20.12
N GLN A 91 -9.59 12.92 -20.70
CA GLN A 91 -10.97 12.47 -20.58
C GLN A 91 -11.33 12.08 -19.14
N ILE A 92 -10.40 11.48 -18.41
CA ILE A 92 -10.63 11.04 -17.03
C ILE A 92 -10.63 12.23 -16.07
N PHE A 93 -9.68 13.18 -16.19
CA PHE A 93 -9.63 14.36 -15.30
C PHE A 93 -10.77 15.34 -15.54
N THR A 94 -11.33 15.38 -16.75
CA THR A 94 -12.51 16.21 -17.08
C THR A 94 -13.82 15.58 -16.60
N SER A 95 -13.84 14.27 -16.33
CA SER A 95 -15.04 13.59 -15.86
C SER A 95 -15.41 13.99 -14.42
N GLY A 96 -16.57 14.60 -14.21
CA GLY A 96 -17.05 14.98 -12.88
C GLY A 96 -17.24 13.78 -11.93
N MET A 97 -17.58 12.62 -12.50
CA MET A 97 -17.75 11.37 -11.75
C MET A 97 -16.46 10.92 -11.05
N PHE A 98 -15.29 11.18 -11.65
CA PHE A 98 -14.00 10.89 -11.04
C PHE A 98 -13.80 11.68 -9.74
N TRP A 99 -14.06 12.99 -9.76
CA TRP A 99 -13.91 13.86 -8.59
C TRP A 99 -14.89 13.53 -7.47
N ILE A 100 -16.15 13.27 -7.82
CA ILE A 100 -17.18 12.89 -6.86
C ILE A 100 -16.83 11.56 -6.21
N LEU A 101 -16.41 10.56 -6.98
CA LEU A 101 -16.04 9.25 -6.46
C LEU A 101 -14.79 9.32 -5.59
N LEU A 102 -13.81 10.16 -5.95
CA LEU A 102 -12.61 10.42 -5.16
C LEU A 102 -12.93 10.98 -3.77
N MET A 103 -13.98 11.79 -3.63
CA MET A 103 -14.45 12.34 -2.33
C MET A 103 -15.41 11.41 -1.59
N ILE A 104 -16.25 10.66 -2.31
CA ILE A 104 -17.25 9.75 -1.72
C ILE A 104 -16.61 8.51 -1.10
N VAL A 105 -15.57 7.95 -1.73
CA VAL A 105 -14.87 6.76 -1.24
C VAL A 105 -14.27 6.98 0.17
N PRO A 106 -13.49 8.03 0.45
CA PRO A 106 -12.96 8.26 1.78
C PRO A 106 -14.09 8.59 2.77
N PHE A 107 -15.11 9.34 2.36
CA PHE A 107 -16.23 9.70 3.24
C PHE A 107 -17.05 8.48 3.69
N THR A 108 -17.39 7.58 2.76
CA THR A 108 -18.15 6.36 3.06
C THR A 108 -17.35 5.32 3.84
N ALA A 109 -16.05 5.17 3.56
CA ALA A 109 -15.16 4.31 4.33
C ALA A 109 -14.98 4.81 5.77
N LEU A 110 -14.77 6.12 5.94
CA LEU A 110 -14.60 6.74 7.26
C LEU A 110 -15.89 6.69 8.08
N LEU A 111 -17.03 6.98 7.47
CA LEU A 111 -18.34 6.88 8.14
C LEU A 111 -18.62 5.46 8.62
N ARG A 112 -18.42 4.43 7.79
CA ARG A 112 -18.70 3.05 8.19
C ARG A 112 -17.81 2.58 9.34
N ASP A 113 -16.54 2.95 9.36
CA ASP A 113 -15.61 2.56 10.44
C ASP A 113 -15.89 3.33 11.74
N ILE A 114 -16.17 4.64 11.65
CA ILE A 114 -16.57 5.45 12.81
C ILE A 114 -17.89 4.92 13.38
N VAL A 115 -18.88 4.65 12.52
CA VAL A 115 -20.17 4.08 12.93
C VAL A 115 -19.96 2.72 13.57
N ALA A 116 -19.13 1.83 13.02
CA ALA A 116 -18.83 0.54 13.63
C ALA A 116 -18.19 0.71 15.02
N LYS A 117 -17.14 1.53 15.16
CA LYS A 117 -16.51 1.80 16.47
C LYS A 117 -17.47 2.41 17.49
N ILE A 118 -18.32 3.34 17.06
CA ILE A 118 -19.35 3.95 17.93
C ILE A 118 -20.39 2.90 18.31
N PHE A 119 -20.88 2.10 17.37
CA PHE A 119 -21.84 1.03 17.62
C PHE A 119 -21.26 -0.02 18.57
N TYR A 120 -20.06 -0.53 18.34
CA TYR A 120 -19.45 -1.49 19.26
C TYR A 120 -19.24 -0.90 20.65
N LYS A 121 -18.81 0.36 20.75
CA LYS A 121 -18.65 1.06 22.05
C LYS A 121 -19.98 1.33 22.75
N TYR A 122 -21.06 1.55 22.00
CA TYR A 122 -22.38 1.89 22.53
C TYR A 122 -23.24 0.66 22.86
N TYR A 123 -23.23 -0.37 22.01
CA TYR A 123 -23.99 -1.61 22.18
C TYR A 123 -23.27 -2.64 23.05
N TYR A 124 -21.94 -2.66 23.03
CA TYR A 124 -21.12 -3.36 24.02
C TYR A 124 -20.41 -2.30 24.86
N PRO A 125 -21.12 -1.59 25.76
CA PRO A 125 -20.44 -0.93 26.85
C PRO A 125 -19.84 -2.09 27.65
N ILE A 126 -18.58 -2.42 27.39
CA ILE A 126 -17.78 -3.24 28.29
C ILE A 126 -17.97 -2.52 29.61
N ALA A 127 -18.74 -3.14 30.52
CA ALA A 127 -18.97 -2.57 31.83
C ALA A 127 -17.60 -2.14 32.37
N PRO A 128 -17.47 -0.97 33.03
CA PRO A 128 -16.18 -0.47 33.49
C PRO A 128 -15.41 -1.50 34.34
N GLU A 129 -16.10 -2.51 34.85
CA GLU A 129 -15.58 -3.71 35.51
C GLU A 129 -14.74 -4.63 34.60
N ILE A 130 -15.10 -4.84 33.32
CA ILE A 130 -14.40 -5.73 32.38
C ILE A 130 -13.31 -4.96 31.58
N GLN A 131 -13.42 -3.64 31.44
CA GLN A 131 -12.42 -2.84 30.71
C GLN A 131 -11.09 -2.72 31.49
N LYS A 132 -11.18 -2.61 32.82
CA LYS A 132 -10.01 -2.55 33.73
C LYS A 132 -9.10 -3.79 33.59
N PRO A 133 -9.60 -5.04 33.69
CA PRO A 133 -8.76 -6.22 33.53
C PRO A 133 -8.24 -6.38 32.10
N ILE A 134 -9.01 -6.05 31.05
CA ILE A 134 -8.52 -6.11 29.66
C ILE A 134 -7.35 -5.15 29.44
N ASN A 135 -7.46 -3.91 29.93
CA ASN A 135 -6.38 -2.93 29.83
C ASN A 135 -5.15 -3.34 30.66
N PHE A 136 -5.38 -3.95 31.81
CA PHE A 136 -4.32 -4.50 32.66
C PHE A 136 -3.58 -5.66 31.98
N VAL A 137 -4.31 -6.62 31.40
CA VAL A 137 -3.75 -7.75 30.64
C VAL A 137 -2.96 -7.26 29.42
N LYS A 138 -3.51 -6.30 28.66
CA LYS A 138 -2.83 -5.71 27.50
C LYS A 138 -1.56 -4.95 27.89
N ARG A 139 -1.57 -4.30 29.06
CA ARG A 139 -0.39 -3.62 29.61
C ARG A 139 0.64 -4.62 30.13
N SER A 140 0.22 -5.69 30.82
CA SER A 140 1.08 -6.77 31.29
C SER A 140 1.81 -7.49 30.14
N SER A 141 1.08 -7.83 29.07
CA SER A 141 1.68 -8.46 27.88
C SER A 141 2.67 -7.54 27.15
N ALA A 142 2.41 -6.23 27.13
CA ALA A 142 3.36 -5.25 26.59
C ALA A 142 4.64 -5.15 27.43
N PHE A 143 4.54 -5.23 28.76
CA PHE A 143 5.72 -5.26 29.66
C PHE A 143 6.52 -6.56 29.49
N LEU A 144 5.86 -7.72 29.41
CA LEU A 144 6.52 -9.00 29.17
C LEU A 144 7.25 -9.03 27.82
N ASN A 145 6.61 -8.56 26.75
CA ASN A 145 7.24 -8.48 25.44
C ASN A 145 8.48 -7.57 25.43
N ARG A 146 8.47 -6.46 26.18
CA ARG A 146 9.65 -5.61 26.36
C ARG A 146 10.77 -6.33 27.13
N GLY A 147 10.45 -6.98 28.24
CA GLY A 147 11.44 -7.74 29.02
C GLY A 147 12.07 -8.90 28.24
N ILE A 148 11.27 -9.61 27.44
CA ILE A 148 11.77 -10.65 26.53
C ILE A 148 12.66 -10.02 25.44
N SER A 149 12.24 -8.91 24.83
CA SER A 149 13.06 -8.22 23.83
C SER A 149 14.41 -7.75 24.38
N GLU A 150 14.45 -7.24 25.61
CA GLU A 150 15.70 -6.81 26.28
C GLU A 150 16.61 -7.98 26.64
N SER A 151 16.06 -9.09 27.13
CA SER A 151 16.86 -10.28 27.44
C SER A 151 17.41 -10.93 26.16
N VAL A 152 16.64 -10.94 25.07
CA VAL A 152 17.07 -11.41 23.76
C VAL A 152 18.17 -10.51 23.17
N SER A 153 18.02 -9.18 23.24
CA SER A 153 19.05 -8.26 22.75
C SER A 153 20.36 -8.40 23.52
N LYS A 154 20.29 -8.59 24.85
CA LYS A 154 21.46 -8.82 25.71
C LYS A 154 22.17 -10.14 25.39
N LYS A 155 21.43 -11.22 25.14
CA LYS A 155 21.99 -12.52 24.76
C LYS A 155 22.66 -12.47 23.38
N ARG A 156 22.06 -11.74 22.44
CA ARG A 156 22.61 -11.51 21.10
C ARG A 156 23.90 -10.70 21.14
N ASN A 157 23.95 -9.64 21.95
CA ASN A 157 25.17 -8.85 22.14
C ASN A 157 26.26 -9.67 22.83
N LYS A 158 25.93 -10.48 23.85
CA LYS A 158 26.89 -11.38 24.51
C LYS A 158 27.47 -12.43 23.56
N SER A 159 26.65 -12.98 22.66
CA SER A 159 27.10 -13.93 21.63
C SER A 159 28.03 -13.26 20.61
N LYS A 160 27.73 -12.02 20.19
CA LYS A 160 28.63 -11.25 19.31
C LYS A 160 29.97 -10.96 19.96
N THR A 161 30.00 -10.54 21.23
CA THR A 161 31.26 -10.30 21.96
C THR A 161 32.06 -11.59 22.14
N ASN A 162 31.41 -12.72 22.45
CA ASN A 162 32.11 -14.00 22.56
C ASN A 162 32.69 -14.46 21.22
N SER A 163 31.94 -14.30 20.12
CA SER A 163 32.46 -14.63 18.78
C SER A 163 33.64 -13.73 18.38
N SER A 164 33.59 -12.44 18.71
CA SER A 164 34.69 -11.51 18.42
C SER A 164 35.95 -11.84 19.21
N ASN A 165 35.81 -12.22 20.50
CA ASN A 165 36.94 -12.64 21.32
C ASN A 165 37.59 -13.93 20.80
N ASN A 166 36.78 -14.93 20.43
CA ASN A 166 37.29 -16.19 19.88
C ASN A 166 38.07 -15.98 18.58
N ASN A 167 37.58 -15.09 17.71
CA ASN A 167 38.27 -14.74 16.46
C ASN A 167 39.61 -14.03 16.75
N HIS A 168 39.64 -13.13 17.73
CA HIS A 168 40.85 -12.41 18.12
C HIS A 168 41.90 -13.33 18.76
N GLU A 169 41.49 -14.31 19.58
CA GLU A 169 42.40 -15.35 20.12
C GLU A 169 42.96 -16.26 19.02
N THR A 170 42.11 -16.67 18.07
CA THR A 170 42.55 -17.50 16.92
C THR A 170 43.60 -16.77 16.09
N ILE A 171 43.43 -15.46 15.84
CA ILE A 171 44.42 -14.65 15.11
C ILE A 171 45.74 -14.56 15.90
N ARG A 172 45.71 -14.34 17.22
CA ARG A 172 46.93 -14.30 18.07
C ARG A 172 47.71 -15.61 18.04
N MET A 173 47.03 -16.76 18.04
CA MET A 173 47.68 -18.06 17.95
C MET A 173 48.38 -18.27 16.59
N LEU A 174 47.77 -17.84 15.50
CA LEU A 174 48.35 -17.96 14.15
C LEU A 174 49.55 -17.02 13.93
N THR A 175 49.58 -15.86 14.58
CA THR A 175 50.69 -14.90 14.45
C THR A 175 51.87 -15.22 15.37
N GLY A 176 51.64 -15.79 16.56
CA GLY A 176 52.69 -16.14 17.53
C GLY A 176 53.41 -17.46 17.27
N SER A 177 52.91 -18.30 16.35
CA SER A 177 53.56 -19.56 15.95
C SER A 177 54.50 -19.40 14.74
N ARG A 178 54.78 -18.16 14.32
CA ARG A 178 55.53 -17.82 13.10
C ARG A 178 56.88 -17.14 13.38
N GLU A 179 57.34 -17.19 14.63
CA GLU A 179 58.69 -16.88 15.10
C GLU A 179 59.35 -18.16 15.63
#